data_AF-A0A418MGQ8-F1
#
_entry.id   AF-A0A418MGQ8-F1
#
_cell.length_a   1.000
_cell.length_b   1.000
_cell.length_c   1.000
_cell.angle_alpha   90.00
_cell.angle_beta   90.00
_cell.angle_gamma   90.00
#
_symmetry.space_group_name_H-M   'P 1'
#
loop_
_entity.id
_entity.type
_entity.pdbx_description
1 polymer ?
#
loop_
_entity_poly.entity_id
_entity_poly.type
_entity_poly.pdbx_seq_one_letter_code
_entity_poly.pdbx_strand_id
1 'polypeptide(L)'
;MEVSSASLSWSEGRWQILVVNSQTTQVPTNQANEVAAYLHTYFMPVPNSKGTILVTSYPGENVNGEPTGQSTGEYVTWQEGQHVYEVDTYSHAKNPIQTGLSMAISMRPYMQ
;
A
#
# COMPACT_ATOMS: atom_id res chain seq x y z
N MET A 1 -2.85 -19.43 19.38
CA MET A 1 -2.93 -17.97 19.61
C MET A 1 -3.69 -17.41 18.43
N GLU A 2 -4.88 -16.87 18.63
CA GLU A 2 -5.66 -16.28 17.55
C GLU A 2 -5.02 -14.96 17.17
N VAL A 3 -4.53 -14.83 15.93
CA VAL A 3 -3.90 -13.61 15.45
C VAL A 3 -5.00 -12.79 14.80
N SER A 4 -5.48 -11.75 15.48
CA SER A 4 -6.50 -10.86 14.93
C SER A 4 -5.88 -9.91 13.90
N SER A 5 -6.65 -9.54 12.89
CA SER A 5 -6.32 -8.44 12.00
C SER A 5 -7.58 -7.62 11.74
N ALA A 6 -7.38 -6.33 11.53
CA ALA A 6 -8.45 -5.42 11.13
C ALA A 6 -8.10 -4.82 9.77
N SER A 7 -9.09 -4.71 8.90
CA SER A 7 -8.87 -4.22 7.53
C SER A 7 -9.95 -3.22 7.10
N LEU A 8 -9.55 -2.34 6.18
CA LEU A 8 -10.43 -1.49 5.39
C LEU A 8 -10.16 -1.79 3.92
N SER A 9 -11.23 -1.92 3.15
CA SER A 9 -11.12 -2.10 1.71
C SER A 9 -12.16 -1.27 0.98
N TRP A 10 -11.76 -0.76 -0.17
CA TRP A 10 -12.65 -0.06 -1.09
C TRP A 10 -12.12 -0.18 -2.51
N SER A 11 -12.93 0.24 -3.47
CA SER A 11 -12.52 0.27 -4.87
C SER A 11 -12.61 1.70 -5.39
N GLU A 12 -11.64 2.08 -6.22
CA GLU A 12 -11.62 3.36 -6.91
C GLU A 12 -11.26 3.13 -8.38
N GLY A 13 -12.24 3.25 -9.27
CA GLY A 13 -12.09 2.86 -10.67
C GLY A 13 -11.72 1.37 -10.81
N ARG A 14 -10.54 1.09 -11.37
CA ARG A 14 -10.00 -0.27 -11.53
C ARG A 14 -9.03 -0.68 -10.41
N TRP A 15 -8.86 0.16 -9.39
CA TRP A 15 -8.03 -0.12 -8.24
C TRP A 15 -8.85 -0.75 -7.11
N GLN A 16 -8.38 -1.89 -6.61
CA GLN A 16 -8.78 -2.42 -5.33
C GLN A 16 -7.77 -1.93 -4.29
N ILE A 17 -8.25 -1.21 -3.28
CA ILE A 17 -7.40 -0.80 -2.16
C ILE A 17 -7.73 -1.67 -0.94
N LEU A 18 -6.68 -2.16 -0.29
CA LEU A 18 -6.75 -2.96 0.92
C LEU A 18 -5.73 -2.44 1.91
N VAL A 19 -6.20 -2.02 3.08
CA VAL A 19 -5.36 -1.55 4.18
C VAL A 19 -5.57 -2.49 5.36
N VAL A 20 -4.51 -3.10 5.84
CA VAL A 20 -4.53 -4.15 6.87
C VAL A 20 -3.68 -3.72 8.05
N ASN A 21 -4.22 -3.89 9.25
CA ASN A 21 -3.46 -3.84 10.50
C ASN A 21 -3.37 -5.24 11.08
N SER A 22 -2.19 -5.82 11.05
CA SER A 22 -1.93 -7.18 11.51
C SER A 22 -1.73 -7.24 13.02
N GLN A 23 -2.11 -8.35 13.62
CA GLN A 23 -1.96 -8.63 15.06
C GLN A 23 -2.69 -7.63 15.97
N THR A 24 -3.83 -7.11 15.51
CA THR A 24 -4.64 -6.14 16.24
C THR A 24 -6.08 -6.13 15.74
N THR A 25 -6.99 -5.65 16.60
CA THR A 25 -8.39 -5.37 16.24
C THR A 25 -8.62 -3.90 15.86
N GLN A 26 -7.58 -3.07 15.95
CA GLN A 26 -7.66 -1.66 15.61
C GLN A 26 -7.72 -1.46 14.09
N VAL A 27 -8.85 -0.95 13.62
CA VAL A 27 -9.06 -0.58 12.23
C VAL A 27 -7.97 0.41 11.76
N PRO A 28 -7.32 0.18 10.60
CA PRO A 28 -6.21 1.02 10.11
C PRO A 28 -6.71 2.34 9.48
N THR A 29 -7.46 3.14 10.23
CA THR A 29 -8.06 4.38 9.72
C THR A 29 -7.00 5.41 9.34
N ASN A 30 -5.88 5.50 10.06
CA ASN A 30 -4.81 6.46 9.76
C ASN A 30 -4.15 6.15 8.40
N GLN A 31 -3.76 4.90 8.18
CA GLN A 31 -3.16 4.46 6.92
C GLN A 31 -4.15 4.55 5.77
N ALA A 32 -5.43 4.21 5.98
CA ALA A 32 -6.47 4.37 4.97
C ALA A 32 -6.67 5.85 4.59
N ASN A 33 -6.68 6.75 5.56
CA ASN A 33 -6.74 8.19 5.31
C ASN A 33 -5.51 8.71 4.56
N GLU A 34 -4.33 8.19 4.84
CA GLU A 34 -3.10 8.56 4.13
C GLU A 34 -3.17 8.17 2.64
N VAL A 35 -3.61 6.94 2.35
CA VAL A 35 -3.84 6.49 0.97
C VAL A 35 -4.91 7.35 0.30
N ALA A 36 -6.06 7.54 0.93
CA ALA A 36 -7.16 8.32 0.37
C ALA A 36 -6.76 9.78 0.11
N ALA A 37 -6.03 10.42 1.03
CA ALA A 37 -5.55 11.79 0.85
C ALA A 37 -4.56 11.92 -0.31
N TYR A 38 -3.69 10.92 -0.49
CA TYR A 38 -2.74 10.90 -1.59
C TYR A 38 -3.46 10.72 -2.94
N LEU A 39 -4.37 9.75 -3.04
CA LEU A 39 -5.15 9.46 -4.25
C LEU A 39 -6.12 10.59 -4.62
N HIS A 40 -6.59 11.37 -3.64
CA HIS A 40 -7.39 12.57 -3.89
C HIS A 40 -6.58 13.70 -4.57
N THR A 41 -5.25 13.66 -4.47
CA THR A 41 -4.35 14.68 -5.03
C THR A 41 -3.69 14.20 -6.33
N TYR A 42 -3.39 12.90 -6.42
CA TYR A 42 -2.65 12.32 -7.53
C TYR A 42 -3.38 11.16 -8.16
N PHE A 43 -3.38 11.12 -9.49
CA PHE A 43 -3.99 10.02 -10.23
C PHE A 43 -3.04 8.84 -10.33
N MET A 44 -3.52 7.64 -10.04
CA MET A 44 -2.79 6.41 -10.35
C MET A 44 -2.76 6.12 -11.86
N PRO A 45 -1.79 5.35 -12.38
CA PRO A 45 -1.93 4.76 -13.70
C PRO A 45 -3.24 3.95 -13.77
N VAL A 46 -3.82 3.82 -14.95
CA VAL A 46 -5.09 3.10 -15.12
C VAL A 46 -4.77 1.64 -15.46
N PRO A 47 -5.02 0.68 -14.56
CA PRO A 47 -4.80 -0.73 -14.87
C PRO A 47 -5.63 -1.16 -16.07
N ASN A 48 -5.15 -2.11 -16.85
CA ASN A 48 -5.89 -2.67 -17.97
C ASN A 48 -7.18 -3.38 -17.51
N SER A 49 -7.06 -4.22 -16.48
CA SER A 49 -8.19 -4.97 -15.89
C SER A 49 -8.41 -4.57 -14.43
N LYS A 50 -7.45 -4.91 -13.57
CA LYS A 50 -7.44 -4.60 -12.13
C LYS A 50 -6.03 -4.24 -11.68
N GLY A 51 -5.96 -3.35 -10.70
CA GLY A 51 -4.77 -3.08 -9.91
C GLY A 51 -5.08 -3.22 -8.43
N THR A 52 -4.07 -3.47 -7.62
CA THR A 52 -4.17 -3.62 -6.17
C THR A 52 -3.21 -2.65 -5.50
N ILE A 53 -3.71 -1.91 -4.52
CA ILE A 53 -2.89 -1.18 -3.54
C ILE A 53 -3.11 -1.89 -2.21
N LEU A 54 -2.06 -2.53 -1.70
CA LEU A 54 -2.06 -3.20 -0.41
C LEU A 54 -1.13 -2.44 0.55
N VAL A 55 -1.70 -1.91 1.62
CA VAL A 55 -0.94 -1.36 2.75
C VAL A 55 -1.08 -2.31 3.92
N THR A 56 0.03 -2.77 4.46
CA THR A 56 0.03 -3.67 5.63
C THR A 56 0.84 -3.04 6.74
N SER A 57 0.21 -2.82 7.88
CA SER A 57 0.86 -2.49 9.13
C SER A 57 1.05 -3.75 9.98
N TYR A 58 2.19 -3.89 10.62
CA TYR A 58 2.56 -5.02 11.46
C TYR A 58 3.51 -4.56 12.57
N PRO A 59 3.64 -5.29 13.70
CA PRO A 59 4.66 -5.00 14.69
C PRO A 59 6.06 -5.03 14.06
N GLY A 60 6.83 -3.96 14.24
CA GLY A 60 8.21 -3.85 13.81
C GLY A 60 9.17 -4.47 14.82
N GLU A 61 10.27 -5.03 14.35
CA GLU A 61 11.28 -5.72 15.16
C GLU A 61 12.66 -5.12 14.90
N ASN A 62 13.51 -5.00 15.93
CA ASN A 62 14.92 -4.68 15.75
C ASN A 62 15.71 -5.93 15.30
N VAL A 63 17.01 -5.77 15.09
CA VAL A 63 17.94 -6.86 14.72
C VAL A 63 17.99 -8.02 15.73
N ASN A 64 17.50 -7.79 16.97
CA ASN A 64 17.45 -8.79 18.03
C ASN A 64 16.05 -9.41 18.19
N GLY A 65 15.09 -9.07 17.32
CA GLY A 65 13.70 -9.57 17.40
C GLY A 65 12.85 -8.89 18.47
N GLU A 66 13.28 -7.75 19.02
CA GLU A 66 12.50 -7.01 20.01
C GLU A 66 11.56 -6.00 19.33
N PRO A 67 10.34 -5.80 19.84
CA PRO A 67 9.39 -4.83 19.28
C PRO A 67 9.95 -3.39 19.30
N THR A 68 9.97 -2.74 18.14
CA THR A 68 10.47 -1.35 18.00
C THR A 68 9.37 -0.34 17.71
N GLY A 69 8.15 -0.79 17.43
CA GLY A 69 7.03 0.05 17.06
C GLY A 69 6.19 -0.59 15.98
N GLN A 70 5.47 0.22 15.21
CA GLN A 70 4.70 -0.24 14.06
C GLN A 70 5.58 -0.14 12.80
N SER A 71 5.67 -1.24 12.07
CA SER A 71 6.17 -1.28 10.71
C SER A 71 5.01 -1.20 9.72
N THR A 72 5.23 -0.51 8.61
CA THR A 72 4.34 -0.45 7.45
C THR A 72 5.08 -0.94 6.21
N GLY A 73 4.42 -1.81 5.45
CA GLY A 73 4.76 -2.15 4.08
C GLY A 73 3.65 -1.72 3.14
N GLU A 74 4.01 -1.35 1.93
CA GLU A 74 3.08 -1.05 0.85
C GLU A 74 3.48 -1.83 -0.40
N TYR A 75 2.49 -2.38 -1.08
CA TYR A 75 2.60 -3.08 -2.34
C TYR A 75 1.59 -2.47 -3.31
N VAL A 76 2.07 -2.04 -4.47
CA VAL A 76 1.22 -1.53 -5.55
C VAL A 76 1.46 -2.38 -6.78
N THR A 77 0.44 -3.12 -7.21
CA THR A 77 0.54 -4.03 -8.35
C THR A 77 -0.51 -3.68 -9.40
N TRP A 78 -0.13 -3.57 -10.67
CA TRP A 78 -1.09 -3.37 -11.76
C TRP A 78 -0.62 -3.98 -13.06
N GLN A 79 -1.59 -4.22 -13.94
CA GLN A 79 -1.33 -4.66 -15.30
C GLN A 79 -1.49 -3.50 -16.29
N GLU A 80 -0.57 -3.33 -17.22
CA GLU A 80 -0.71 -2.47 -18.40
C GLU A 80 -0.35 -3.27 -19.67
N GLY A 81 -1.32 -3.44 -20.57
CA GLY A 81 -1.14 -4.32 -21.74
C GLY A 81 -0.79 -5.75 -21.31
N GLN A 82 0.38 -6.24 -21.70
CA GLN A 82 0.92 -7.55 -21.33
C GLN A 82 1.93 -7.50 -20.17
N HIS A 83 2.20 -6.33 -19.60
CA HIS A 83 3.15 -6.16 -18.50
C HIS A 83 2.42 -6.10 -17.16
N VAL A 84 3.04 -6.70 -16.14
CA VAL A 84 2.65 -6.56 -14.75
C VAL A 84 3.75 -5.78 -14.05
N TYR A 85 3.36 -4.74 -13.34
CA TYR A 85 4.24 -3.89 -12.55
C TYR A 85 3.94 -4.10 -11.08
N GLU A 86 4.99 -4.04 -10.28
CA GLU A 86 4.94 -4.14 -8.83
C GLU A 86 5.90 -3.10 -8.26
N VAL A 87 5.44 -2.41 -7.23
CA VAL A 87 6.21 -1.44 -6.47
C VAL A 87 6.02 -1.73 -5.00
N ASP A 88 7.13 -1.93 -4.31
CA ASP A 88 7.13 -2.28 -2.89
C ASP A 88 7.91 -1.24 -2.10
N THR A 89 7.35 -0.86 -0.95
CA THR A 89 8.06 -0.10 0.07
C THR A 89 7.90 -0.72 1.44
N TYR A 90 8.86 -0.43 2.30
CA TYR A 90 8.92 -0.93 3.67
C TYR A 90 9.24 0.21 4.62
N SER A 91 9.21 -0.09 5.92
CA SER A 91 9.33 0.91 6.99
C SER A 91 10.69 1.64 7.03
N HIS A 92 11.67 1.16 6.28
CA HIS A 92 12.96 1.85 6.08
C HIS A 92 12.87 3.01 5.09
N ALA A 93 11.83 3.08 4.26
CA ALA A 93 11.55 4.24 3.42
C ALA A 93 10.95 5.37 4.26
N LYS A 94 11.32 6.62 3.96
CA LYS A 94 10.67 7.78 4.56
C LYS A 94 9.25 7.89 3.99
N ASN A 95 8.22 7.73 4.82
CA ASN A 95 6.80 7.67 4.42
C ASN A 95 6.56 6.57 3.35
N PRO A 96 6.53 5.28 3.74
CA PRO A 96 6.44 4.17 2.79
C PRO A 96 5.26 4.29 1.83
N ILE A 97 4.06 4.57 2.35
CA ILE A 97 2.82 4.69 1.55
C ILE A 97 2.97 5.76 0.47
N GLN A 98 3.32 6.99 0.84
CA GLN A 98 3.47 8.06 -0.16
C GLN A 98 4.57 7.74 -1.17
N THR A 99 5.64 7.10 -0.72
CA THR A 99 6.78 6.76 -1.58
C THR A 99 6.39 5.72 -2.62
N GLY A 100 5.73 4.62 -2.24
CA GLY A 100 5.36 3.58 -3.22
C GLY A 100 4.24 4.04 -4.15
N LEU A 101 3.24 4.79 -3.66
CA LEU A 101 2.28 5.46 -4.56
C LEU A 101 2.98 6.40 -5.55
N SER A 102 3.94 7.21 -5.11
CA SER A 102 4.69 8.10 -5.99
C SER A 102 5.50 7.35 -7.05
N MET A 103 6.14 6.25 -6.66
CA MET A 103 6.90 5.40 -7.59
C MET A 103 5.97 4.76 -8.62
N ALA A 104 4.84 4.20 -8.19
CA ALA A 104 3.85 3.62 -9.10
C ALA A 104 3.31 4.65 -10.10
N ILE A 105 3.05 5.89 -9.67
CA ILE A 105 2.64 6.98 -10.56
C ILE A 105 3.75 7.37 -11.54
N SER A 106 5.00 7.33 -11.12
CA SER A 106 6.15 7.66 -11.99
C SER A 106 6.42 6.62 -13.08
N MET A 107 5.90 5.41 -12.94
CA MET A 107 6.08 4.31 -13.89
C MET A 107 5.12 4.37 -15.09
N ARG A 108 4.40 5.49 -15.28
CA ARG A 108 3.59 5.72 -16.47
C ARG A 108 4.48 5.67 -17.73
N PRO A 109 4.07 4.98 -18.79
CA PRO A 109 4.82 4.98 -20.04
C PRO A 109 4.98 6.41 -20.57
N TYR A 110 6.17 6.74 -21.06
CA TYR A 110 6.39 7.97 -21.80
C TYR A 110 5.46 8.00 -23.01
N MET A 111 4.75 9.11 -23.22
CA MET A 111 3.99 9.31 -24.45
C MET A 111 4.97 9.16 -25.62
N GLN A 112 4.72 8.17 -26.49
CA GLN A 112 5.42 8.03 -27.77
C GLN A 112 4.96 9.12 -28.74
#